data_AF-A0A8T5HIT7-F1
#
_entry.id   AF-A0A8T5HIT7-F1
#
_cell.length_a   1.000
_cell.length_b   1.000
_cell.length_c   1.000
_cell.angle_alpha   90.00
_cell.angle_beta   90.00
_cell.angle_gamma   90.00
#
_symmetry.space_group_name_H-M   'P 1'
#
loop_
_entity.id
_entity.type
_entity.pdbx_description
1 polymer ?
#
loop_
_entity_poly.entity_id
_entity_poly.type
_entity_poly.pdbx_seq_one_letter_code
_entity_poly.pdbx_strand_id
1 'polypeptide(L)' 'MHTEEDIEFWFVRDLQQLLGYSDLRNFLNVVEKAKESCKNAGFSILNHFVDVTKMVPARSSS' A
#
# COMPACT_ATOMS: atom_id res chain seq x y z
N MET A 1 1.18 -11.81 3.40
CA MET A 1 1.78 -11.24 4.62
C MET A 1 3.25 -11.56 4.59
N HIS A 2 4.10 -10.56 4.76
CA HIS A 2 5.56 -10.64 4.66
C HIS A 2 6.18 -10.04 5.91
N THR A 3 7.35 -10.50 6.29
CA THR A 3 8.10 -9.99 7.44
C THR A 3 9.54 -9.74 7.00
N GLU A 4 10.02 -8.50 7.13
CA GLU A 4 11.44 -8.11 6.96
C GLU A 4 11.86 -7.38 8.24
N GLU A 5 12.98 -7.75 8.85
CA GLU A 5 13.52 -7.08 10.05
C GLU A 5 12.48 -6.88 11.18
N ASP A 6 11.72 -7.93 11.51
CA ASP A 6 10.62 -7.91 12.51
C ASP A 6 9.47 -6.94 12.21
N ILE A 7 9.44 -6.37 11.01
CA ILE A 7 8.35 -5.52 10.52
C ILE A 7 7.45 -6.35 9.62
N GLU A 8 6.19 -6.48 10.03
CA GLU A 8 5.15 -7.15 9.25
C GLU A 8 4.52 -6.17 8.27
N PHE A 9 4.50 -6.54 6.99
CA PHE A 9 3.92 -5.71 5.92
C PHE A 9 3.21 -6.54 4.87
N TRP A 10 2.42 -5.85 4.04
CA TRP A 10 1.69 -6.42 2.93
C TRP A 10 2.01 -5.64 1.67
N PHE A 11 2.25 -6.33 0.55
CA PHE A 11 2.37 -5.64 -0.72
C PHE A 11 1.01 -5.13 -1.18
N VAL A 12 1.02 -3.97 -1.85
CA VAL A 12 -0.18 -3.35 -2.42
C VAL A 12 -0.93 -4.31 -3.35
N ARG A 13 -0.21 -5.20 -4.04
CA ARG A 13 -0.79 -6.22 -4.94
C ARG A 13 -1.53 -7.32 -4.18
N ASP A 14 -0.99 -7.77 -3.05
CA ASP A 14 -1.63 -8.78 -2.20
C ASP A 14 -2.93 -8.22 -1.60
N LEU A 15 -2.89 -6.98 -1.13
CA LEU A 15 -4.07 -6.29 -0.58
C LEU A 15 -5.14 -6.02 -1.65
N GLN A 16 -4.73 -5.60 -2.84
CA GLN A 16 -5.65 -5.37 -3.95
C GLN A 16 -6.46 -6.64 -4.26
N GLN A 17 -5.79 -7.79 -4.37
CA GLN A 17 -6.45 -9.07 -4.65
C GLN A 17 -7.31 -9.55 -3.48
N LEU A 18 -6.82 -9.43 -2.23
CA LEU A 18 -7.56 -9.82 -1.03
C LEU A 18 -8.87 -9.03 -0.88
N LEU A 19 -8.85 -7.74 -1.21
CA LEU A 19 -10.00 -6.85 -1.11
C LEU A 19 -10.88 -6.86 -2.37
N GLY A 20 -10.59 -7.73 -3.34
CA GLY A 20 -11.41 -7.91 -4.55
C GLY A 20 -11.29 -6.79 -5.58
N TYR A 21 -10.25 -5.97 -5.52
CA TYR A 21 -10.01 -4.94 -6.53
C TYR A 21 -9.32 -5.56 -7.76
N SER A 22 -9.95 -5.42 -8.92
CA SER A 22 -9.40 -5.83 -10.21
C SER A 22 -8.55 -4.72 -10.87
N ASP A 23 -8.81 -3.44 -10.56
CA ASP A 23 -8.03 -2.29 -11.03
C ASP A 23 -7.24 -1.65 -9.87
N LEU A 24 -5.92 -1.58 -10.05
CA LEU A 24 -4.98 -0.99 -9.08
C LEU A 24 -5.29 0.48 -8.80
N ARG A 25 -5.75 1.24 -9.80
CA ARG A 25 -6.06 2.67 -9.64
C ARG A 25 -7.23 2.88 -8.67
N ASN A 26 -8.23 2.00 -8.73
CA ASN A 26 -9.35 2.04 -7.78
C ASN A 26 -8.87 1.72 -6.36
N PHE A 27 -7.97 0.75 -6.21
CA PHE A 27 -7.40 0.42 -4.92
C PHE A 27 -6.54 1.56 -4.36
N LEU A 28 -5.69 2.18 -5.19
CA LEU A 28 -4.89 3.34 -4.79
C LEU A 28 -5.78 4.52 -4.34
N ASN A 29 -6.90 4.77 -5.02
CA ASN A 29 -7.84 5.81 -4.62
C ASN A 29 -8.45 5.53 -3.22
N VAL A 30 -8.68 4.27 -2.87
CA VAL A 30 -9.15 3.89 -1.52
C VAL A 30 -8.05 4.11 -0.48
N VAL A 31 -6.79 3.78 -0.81
CA VAL A 31 -5.64 4.05 0.06
C VAL A 31 -5.47 5.55 0.31
N GLU A 32 -5.59 6.39 -0.72
CA GLU A 32 -5.51 7.85 -0.56
C GLU A 32 -6.65 8.39 0.33
N LYS A 33 -7.88 7.93 0.14
CA LYS A 33 -9.00 8.29 1.04
C LYS A 33 -8.78 7.86 2.48
N ALA A 34 -8.14 6.71 2.72
CA ALA A 34 -7.78 6.26 4.05
C ALA A 34 -6.73 7.20 4.68
N LYS A 35 -5.70 7.60 3.92
CA LYS A 35 -4.72 8.60 4.37
C LYS A 35 -5.37 9.94 4.72
N GLU A 36 -6.26 10.44 3.86
CA GLU A 36 -7.02 11.68 4.11
C GLU A 36 -7.88 11.56 5.38
N SER A 37 -8.52 10.40 5.60
CA SER A 37 -9.33 10.16 6.80
C SER A 37 -8.48 10.17 8.08
N CYS A 38 -7.29 9.56 8.05
CA CYS A 38 -6.33 9.61 9.17
C CYS A 38 -5.91 11.06 9.46
N LYS A 39 -5.60 11.84 8.42
CA LYS A 39 -5.24 13.25 8.56
C LYS A 39 -6.38 14.07 9.16
N ASN A 40 -7.60 13.87 8.69
CA ASN A 40 -8.80 14.57 9.18
C ASN A 40 -9.12 14.22 10.64
N ALA A 41 -8.78 13.00 11.08
CA ALA A 41 -8.90 12.57 12.46
C ALA A 41 -7.74 13.06 13.36
N GLY A 42 -6.81 13.86 12.84
CA GLY A 42 -5.68 14.42 13.58
C GLY A 42 -4.48 13.48 13.73
N PHE A 43 -4.48 12.32 13.07
CA PHE A 43 -3.35 11.39 13.07
C PHE A 43 -2.33 11.74 11.99
N SER A 44 -1.05 11.62 12.33
CA SER A 44 0.03 11.75 11.34
C SER A 44 0.01 10.56 10.39
N ILE A 45 -0.16 10.83 9.09
CA ILE A 45 -0.12 9.80 8.03
C ILE A 45 1.18 8.99 8.11
N LEU A 46 2.31 9.64 8.43
CA LEU A 46 3.63 9.02 8.47
C LEU A 46 3.80 7.95 9.56
N ASN A 47 2.95 7.96 10.59
CA ASN A 47 2.96 6.92 11.62
C ASN A 47 2.27 5.63 11.18
N HIS A 48 1.47 5.67 10.11
CA HIS A 48 0.63 4.56 9.65
C HIS A 48 0.87 4.16 8.20
N PHE A 49 1.40 5.09 7.39
CA PHE A 49 1.72 4.91 5.98
C PHE A 49 3.13 5.41 5.73
N VAL A 50 4.11 4.52 5.86
CA VAL A 50 5.48 4.79 5.41
C VAL A 50 5.46 4.74 3.88
N ASP A 51 6.01 5.78 3.23
CA ASP A 51 6.10 5.85 1.77
C ASP A 51 7.19 4.88 1.28
N VAL A 52 6.86 3.59 1.23
CA VAL A 52 7.80 2.56 0.77
C VAL A 52 7.58 2.31 -0.72
N THR A 53 8.30 3.03 -1.56
CA THR A 53 8.38 2.71 -2.99
C THR A 53 9.35 1.55 -3.19
N LYS A 54 8.88 0.30 -3.05
CA LYS A 54 9.66 -0.86 -3.56
C LYS A 54 9.54 -0.84 -5.08
N MET A 55 10.57 -0.32 -5.75
CA MET A 55 10.67 -0.31 -7.21
C MET A 55 10.62 -1.76 -7.70
N VAL A 56 9.50 -2.18 -8.28
CA VAL A 56 9.38 -3.52 -8.87
C VAL A 56 10.32 -3.54 -10.08
N PRO A 57 11.36 -4.39 -10.12
CA PRO A 57 12.16 -4.52 -11.33
C PRO A 57 11.19 -4.97 -12.43
N ALA A 58 11.02 -4.12 -13.45
CA ALA A 58 10.32 -4.53 -14.66
C ALA A 58 11.04 -5.79 -15.14
N ARG A 59 10.30 -6.90 -15.27
CA ARG A 59 10.86 -8.13 -15.80
C ARG A 59 11.25 -7.84 -17.25
N SER A 60 12.52 -7.54 -17.49
CA SER A 60 13.09 -7.48 -18.82
C SER A 60 12.94 -8.88 -19.42
N SER A 61 11.94 -9.07 -20.28
CA SER A 61 11.89 -10.21 -21.16
C SER A 61 12.97 -10.04 -22.21
N SER A 62 14.05 -10.79 -22.08
CA SER A 62 15.03 -11.07 -23.14
C SER A 62 15.32 -12.56 -23.13
#